data_AF-A0A661R6E6-F1
#
_entry.id   AF-A0A661R6E6-F1
#
_cell.length_a   1.000
_cell.length_b   1.000
_cell.length_c   1.000
_cell.angle_alpha   90.00
_cell.angle_beta   90.00
_cell.angle_gamma   90.00
#
_symmetry.space_group_name_H-M   'P 1'
#
loop_
_entity.id
_entity.type
_entity.pdbx_description
1 polymer ?
#
loop_
_entity_poly.entity_id
_entity_poly.type
_entity_poly.pdbx_seq_one_letter_code
_entity_poly.pdbx_strand_id
1 'polypeptide(L)'
;EGIDGRQLEKNITRASGCYRCPVQCKADLNLGGDEPGTLFTRPEFEPMINLGAKCGLADLKQIVRLDNLCSRLGVDSTSAASDIAFAMDLYERNILPDHLVGDLDLSWGNAATMEKLLYQMVEGKGLGKILCLGVRKAAEIIGNGADRYAAHVKGLELTAYHPSAIMGTALGYAVSSRGGDYNNVYASLEYSWTKAEAKKEFGTKEAVNINSIQAKGYLIKKAVVANIIVDCLGLCKVPVLSLLRSFNLENEVMLINGLTGLNLTKEDLFDAGQKIATLEKRFNIRHSTQGCEDTLPDMFMSKQGNPGLTRQNFERMLTEYYTAMGWDEKGIPPESA
;
A
#
# COMPACT_ATOMS: atom_id res chain seq x y z
N GLU A 1 16.88 -0.55 -12.79
CA GLU A 1 16.96 0.09 -14.13
C GLU A 1 16.08 -0.57 -15.18
N GLY A 2 15.87 -1.90 -15.16
CA GLY A 2 15.02 -2.59 -16.15
C GLY A 2 13.50 -2.30 -16.07
N ILE A 3 12.97 -2.03 -14.88
CA ILE A 3 11.53 -1.83 -14.64
C ILE A 3 11.24 -0.32 -14.53
N ASP A 4 11.00 0.32 -15.67
CA ASP A 4 10.67 1.75 -15.76
C ASP A 4 9.51 1.95 -16.74
N GLY A 5 8.42 2.58 -16.26
CA GLY A 5 7.21 2.81 -17.05
C GLY A 5 7.45 3.69 -18.29
N ARG A 6 8.50 4.52 -18.31
CA ARG A 6 8.88 5.32 -19.50
C ARG A 6 9.24 4.44 -20.70
N GLN A 7 9.72 3.22 -20.47
CA GLN A 7 10.04 2.28 -21.54
C GLN A 7 8.79 1.75 -22.28
N LEU A 8 7.60 1.90 -21.69
CA LEU A 8 6.32 1.53 -22.29
C LEU A 8 5.72 2.65 -23.16
N GLU A 9 6.25 3.88 -23.13
CA GLU A 9 5.69 5.03 -23.84
C GLU A 9 5.58 4.76 -25.36
N LYS A 10 6.61 4.14 -25.94
CA LYS A 10 6.63 3.75 -27.36
C LYS A 10 5.56 2.72 -27.74
N ASN A 11 4.98 2.04 -26.75
CA ASN A 11 3.95 1.01 -26.94
C ASN A 11 2.54 1.55 -26.71
N ILE A 12 2.37 2.80 -26.28
CA ILE A 12 1.05 3.41 -26.03
C ILE A 12 0.33 3.61 -27.36
N THR A 13 -0.85 3.01 -27.48
CA THR A 13 -1.76 3.17 -28.63
C THR A 13 -2.89 4.15 -28.34
N ARG A 14 -3.27 4.28 -27.06
CA ARG A 14 -4.32 5.18 -26.61
C ARG A 14 -4.09 5.59 -25.16
N ALA A 15 -4.24 6.88 -24.86
CA ALA A 15 -4.37 7.38 -23.51
C ALA A 15 -5.85 7.55 -23.14
N SER A 16 -6.21 7.29 -21.89
CA SER A 16 -7.57 7.43 -21.39
C SER A 16 -7.60 7.75 -19.89
N GLY A 17 -8.77 8.12 -19.37
CA GLY A 17 -8.94 8.45 -17.97
C GLY A 17 -10.25 7.94 -17.41
N CYS A 18 -10.40 8.06 -16.09
CA CYS A 18 -11.68 7.90 -15.43
C CYS A 18 -12.69 8.94 -15.92
N TYR A 19 -13.98 8.74 -15.59
CA TYR A 19 -15.07 9.62 -16.03
C TYR A 19 -14.77 11.10 -15.75
N ARG A 20 -14.80 11.93 -16.80
CA ARG A 20 -14.53 13.39 -16.77
C ARG A 20 -13.16 13.79 -16.17
N CYS A 21 -12.22 12.85 -16.02
CA CYS A 21 -10.93 13.14 -15.42
C CYS A 21 -9.96 13.74 -16.46
N PRO A 22 -9.42 14.96 -16.23
CA PRO A 22 -8.46 15.58 -17.14
C PRO A 22 -7.05 14.97 -17.04
N VAL A 23 -6.75 14.17 -16.00
CA VAL A 23 -5.42 13.59 -15.79
C VAL A 23 -5.09 12.50 -16.82
N GLN A 24 -6.10 11.75 -17.27
CA GLN A 24 -5.95 10.68 -18.27
C GLN A 24 -4.75 9.74 -18.02
N CYS A 25 -4.63 9.22 -16.79
CA CYS A 25 -3.48 8.42 -16.36
C CYS A 25 -3.42 7.01 -16.96
N LYS A 26 -4.49 6.50 -17.57
CA LYS A 26 -4.55 5.14 -18.12
C LYS A 26 -4.02 5.11 -19.54
N ALA A 27 -3.45 3.98 -19.94
CA ALA A 27 -2.99 3.78 -21.31
C ALA A 27 -3.23 2.35 -21.78
N ASP A 28 -3.60 2.21 -23.04
CA ASP A 28 -3.65 0.93 -23.75
C ASP A 28 -2.33 0.75 -24.52
N LEU A 29 -1.71 -0.42 -24.39
CA LEU A 29 -0.43 -0.78 -24.96
C LEU A 29 -0.59 -1.83 -26.07
N ASN A 30 0.26 -1.73 -27.08
CA ASN A 30 0.53 -2.82 -28.02
C ASN A 30 2.02 -3.16 -27.94
N LEU A 31 2.33 -4.36 -27.43
CA LEU A 31 3.71 -4.81 -27.19
C LEU A 31 4.38 -5.44 -28.42
N GLY A 32 3.61 -5.70 -29.49
CA GLY A 32 4.06 -6.42 -30.69
C GLY A 32 4.58 -7.84 -30.40
N GLY A 33 5.16 -8.49 -31.40
CA GLY A 33 5.74 -9.83 -31.27
C GLY A 33 4.71 -10.94 -31.46
N ASP A 34 4.76 -11.97 -30.61
CA ASP A 34 4.00 -13.23 -30.75
C ASP A 34 2.48 -13.10 -30.50
N GLU A 35 2.02 -11.91 -30.11
CA GLU A 35 0.60 -11.61 -29.86
C GLU A 35 0.16 -10.36 -30.66
N PRO A 36 0.31 -10.36 -32.00
CA PRO A 36 -0.02 -9.20 -32.80
C PRO A 36 -1.52 -8.92 -32.74
N GLY A 37 -1.87 -7.70 -32.35
CA GLY A 37 -3.26 -7.23 -32.23
C GLY A 37 -3.85 -7.30 -30.82
N THR A 38 -3.16 -7.92 -29.86
CA THR A 38 -3.58 -7.90 -28.45
C THR A 38 -3.30 -6.53 -27.84
N LEU A 39 -4.34 -5.93 -27.22
CA LEU A 39 -4.22 -4.71 -26.43
C LEU A 39 -4.09 -5.08 -24.95
N PHE A 40 -3.14 -4.43 -24.29
CA PHE A 40 -2.92 -4.56 -22.85
C PHE A 40 -3.20 -3.23 -22.17
N THR A 41 -3.72 -3.24 -20.95
CA THR A 41 -3.72 -2.03 -20.11
C THR A 41 -2.34 -1.85 -19.50
N ARG A 42 -1.81 -0.63 -19.54
CA ARG A 42 -0.55 -0.28 -18.88
C ARG A 42 -0.69 -0.47 -17.38
N PRO A 43 0.23 -1.22 -16.73
CA PRO A 43 0.23 -1.36 -15.29
C PRO A 43 0.43 -0.02 -14.58
N GLU A 44 -0.23 0.14 -13.44
CA GLU A 44 0.01 1.25 -12.51
C GLU A 44 1.30 1.00 -11.71
N PHE A 45 1.72 1.98 -10.90
CA PHE A 45 2.95 1.90 -10.09
C PHE A 45 3.00 0.63 -9.20
N GLU A 46 1.92 0.34 -8.48
CA GLU A 46 1.89 -0.80 -7.55
C GLU A 46 2.05 -2.15 -8.25
N PRO A 47 1.25 -2.52 -9.28
CA PRO A 47 1.46 -3.77 -9.99
C PRO A 47 2.87 -3.90 -10.58
N MET A 48 3.44 -2.81 -11.13
CA MET A 48 4.81 -2.84 -11.68
C MET A 48 5.86 -3.23 -10.64
N ILE A 49 5.77 -2.69 -9.43
CA ILE A 49 6.75 -2.98 -8.38
C ILE A 49 6.49 -4.37 -7.77
N ASN A 50 5.22 -4.73 -7.54
CA ASN A 50 4.87 -5.99 -6.88
C ASN A 50 5.12 -7.21 -7.78
N LEU A 51 4.62 -7.20 -9.02
CA LEU A 51 4.88 -8.30 -9.96
C LEU A 51 6.30 -8.28 -10.52
N GLY A 52 6.95 -7.12 -10.50
CA GLY A 52 8.31 -6.95 -10.98
C GLY A 52 9.35 -7.14 -9.89
N ALA A 53 9.83 -6.01 -9.33
CA ALA A 53 10.96 -5.97 -8.42
C ALA A 53 10.78 -6.86 -7.17
N LYS A 54 9.59 -6.88 -6.58
CA LYS A 54 9.30 -7.70 -5.39
C LYS A 54 9.37 -9.21 -5.69
N CYS A 55 9.01 -9.64 -6.90
CA CYS A 55 9.12 -11.04 -7.33
C CYS A 55 10.45 -11.36 -8.05
N GLY A 56 11.38 -10.40 -8.14
CA GLY A 56 12.63 -10.55 -8.89
C GLY A 56 12.45 -10.60 -10.42
N LEU A 57 11.25 -10.30 -10.94
CA LEU A 57 10.98 -10.31 -12.39
C LEU A 57 11.37 -8.97 -13.00
N ALA A 58 12.36 -8.98 -13.90
CA ALA A 58 12.85 -7.77 -14.58
C ALA A 58 12.28 -7.56 -16.00
N ASP A 59 11.59 -8.56 -16.56
CA ASP A 59 10.99 -8.45 -17.91
C ASP A 59 9.70 -7.65 -17.85
N LEU A 60 9.76 -6.41 -18.36
CA LEU A 60 8.65 -5.48 -18.37
C LEU A 60 7.44 -5.96 -19.19
N LYS A 61 7.65 -6.72 -20.28
CA LYS A 61 6.52 -7.28 -21.06
C LYS A 61 5.80 -8.35 -20.27
N GLN A 62 6.54 -9.20 -19.55
CA GLN A 62 5.95 -10.21 -18.68
C GLN A 62 5.18 -9.57 -17.51
N ILE A 63 5.71 -8.50 -16.90
CA ILE A 63 4.98 -7.74 -15.87
C ILE A 63 3.65 -7.21 -16.41
N VAL A 64 3.64 -6.60 -17.61
CA VAL A 64 2.41 -6.12 -18.26
C VAL A 64 1.42 -7.27 -18.46
N ARG A 65 1.89 -8.42 -18.94
CA ARG A 65 1.04 -9.61 -19.15
C ARG A 65 0.45 -10.14 -17.84
N LEU A 66 1.26 -10.28 -16.79
CA LEU A 66 0.80 -10.78 -15.50
C LEU A 66 -0.21 -9.85 -14.84
N ASP A 67 -0.03 -8.53 -14.93
CA ASP A 67 -1.00 -7.55 -14.41
C ASP A 67 -2.34 -7.61 -15.15
N ASN A 68 -2.29 -7.74 -16.48
CA ASN A 68 -3.49 -7.93 -17.29
C ASN A 68 -4.16 -9.29 -17.00
N LEU A 69 -3.38 -10.32 -16.70
CA LEU A 69 -3.91 -11.62 -16.26
C LEU A 69 -4.61 -11.49 -14.91
N CYS A 70 -4.01 -10.82 -13.92
CA CYS A 70 -4.65 -10.54 -12.64
C CYS A 70 -6.00 -9.85 -12.82
N SER A 71 -6.04 -8.83 -13.69
CA SER A 71 -7.27 -8.12 -14.05
C SER A 71 -8.33 -9.03 -14.67
N ARG A 72 -7.95 -9.95 -15.56
CA ARG A 72 -8.86 -10.91 -16.20
C ARG A 72 -9.37 -11.99 -15.23
N LEU A 73 -8.52 -12.38 -14.28
CA LEU A 73 -8.83 -13.37 -13.25
C LEU A 73 -9.64 -12.77 -12.08
N GLY A 74 -9.66 -11.44 -11.94
CA GLY A 74 -10.31 -10.75 -10.83
C GLY A 74 -9.55 -10.88 -9.51
N VAL A 75 -8.23 -10.96 -9.57
CA VAL A 75 -7.34 -11.06 -8.40
C VAL A 75 -6.57 -9.76 -8.19
N ASP A 76 -6.35 -9.38 -6.94
CA ASP A 76 -5.48 -8.26 -6.61
C ASP A 76 -4.01 -8.60 -6.94
N SER A 77 -3.43 -7.87 -7.88
CA SER A 77 -2.04 -8.06 -8.31
C SER A 77 -1.04 -7.86 -7.18
N THR A 78 -1.34 -6.98 -6.21
CA THR A 78 -0.39 -6.66 -5.12
C THR A 78 -0.32 -7.79 -4.11
N SER A 79 -1.47 -8.28 -3.63
CA SER A 79 -1.54 -9.42 -2.71
C SER A 79 -1.04 -10.69 -3.39
N ALA A 80 -1.52 -11.01 -4.59
CA ALA A 80 -1.10 -12.22 -5.31
C ALA A 80 0.41 -12.24 -5.58
N ALA A 81 1.01 -11.11 -5.99
CA ALA A 81 2.46 -11.03 -6.16
C ALA A 81 3.21 -11.17 -4.83
N SER A 82 2.67 -10.63 -3.74
CA SER A 82 3.27 -10.76 -2.41
C SER A 82 3.23 -12.21 -1.90
N ASP A 83 2.13 -12.94 -2.15
CA ASP A 83 2.02 -14.37 -1.87
C ASP A 83 3.01 -15.21 -2.70
N ILE A 84 3.17 -14.87 -3.98
CA ILE A 84 4.14 -15.54 -4.86
C ILE A 84 5.58 -15.26 -4.41
N ALA A 85 5.91 -14.00 -4.12
CA ALA A 85 7.23 -13.63 -3.59
C ALA A 85 7.51 -14.31 -2.24
N PHE A 86 6.49 -14.42 -1.38
CA PHE A 86 6.59 -15.16 -0.12
C PHE A 86 6.91 -16.64 -0.37
N ALA A 87 6.23 -17.30 -1.31
CA ALA A 87 6.55 -18.69 -1.67
C ALA A 87 7.98 -18.85 -2.22
N MET A 88 8.44 -17.92 -3.06
CA MET A 88 9.82 -17.90 -3.59
C MET A 88 10.85 -17.74 -2.45
N ASP A 89 10.63 -16.81 -1.51
CA ASP A 89 11.51 -16.60 -0.35
C ASP A 89 11.57 -17.82 0.57
N LEU A 90 10.41 -18.42 0.88
CA LEU A 90 10.38 -19.63 1.70
C LEU A 90 11.05 -20.82 1.02
N TYR A 91 10.93 -20.94 -0.30
CA TYR A 91 11.62 -21.98 -1.07
C TYR A 91 13.13 -21.79 -1.05
N GLU A 92 13.63 -20.58 -1.33
CA GLU A 92 15.06 -20.24 -1.28
C GLU A 92 15.66 -20.51 0.11
N ARG A 93 14.87 -20.30 1.17
CA ARG A 93 15.26 -20.57 2.56
C ARG A 93 15.14 -22.03 2.99
N ASN A 94 14.66 -22.92 2.13
CA ASN A 94 14.34 -24.32 2.45
C ASN A 94 13.32 -24.47 3.60
N ILE A 95 12.37 -23.54 3.71
CA ILE A 95 11.29 -23.56 4.69
C ILE A 95 10.02 -24.19 4.09
N LEU A 96 9.76 -23.92 2.82
CA LEU A 96 8.60 -24.42 2.10
C LEU A 96 8.70 -25.95 1.91
N PRO A 97 7.77 -26.76 2.43
CA PRO A 97 7.83 -28.21 2.30
C PRO A 97 7.78 -28.69 0.83
N ASP A 98 8.68 -29.61 0.45
CA ASP A 98 8.82 -30.14 -0.92
C ASP A 98 7.50 -30.65 -1.51
N HIS A 99 6.66 -31.29 -0.69
CA HIS A 99 5.37 -31.83 -1.12
C HIS A 99 4.36 -30.74 -1.54
N LEU A 100 4.55 -29.49 -1.12
CA LEU A 100 3.75 -28.34 -1.56
C LEU A 100 4.30 -27.70 -2.83
N VAL A 101 5.62 -27.82 -3.08
CA VAL A 101 6.28 -27.26 -4.27
C VAL A 101 5.85 -28.01 -5.54
N GLY A 102 5.87 -29.34 -5.48
CA GLY A 102 5.51 -30.17 -6.63
C GLY A 102 6.47 -29.99 -7.81
N ASP A 103 5.93 -29.61 -8.97
CA ASP A 103 6.68 -29.41 -10.22
C ASP A 103 6.99 -27.92 -10.50
N LEU A 104 6.77 -27.04 -9.53
CA LEU A 104 6.99 -25.61 -9.67
C LEU A 104 8.49 -25.28 -9.59
N ASP A 105 8.97 -24.44 -10.50
CA ASP A 105 10.27 -23.79 -10.38
C ASP A 105 10.09 -22.42 -9.70
N LEU A 106 10.28 -22.39 -8.38
CA LEU A 106 10.14 -21.20 -7.53
C LEU A 106 11.39 -20.30 -7.53
N SER A 107 12.25 -20.40 -8.54
CA SER A 107 13.33 -19.44 -8.74
C SER A 107 12.78 -18.01 -8.91
N TRP A 108 13.41 -17.05 -8.24
CA TRP A 108 13.05 -15.64 -8.33
C TRP A 108 12.99 -15.15 -9.79
N GLY A 109 11.94 -14.42 -10.14
CA GLY A 109 11.74 -13.86 -11.47
C GLY A 109 11.24 -14.85 -12.54
N ASN A 110 10.86 -16.08 -12.18
CA ASN A 110 10.28 -17.03 -13.13
C ASN A 110 8.82 -16.67 -13.47
N ALA A 111 8.63 -15.90 -14.55
CA ALA A 111 7.30 -15.46 -15.00
C ALA A 111 6.32 -16.60 -15.29
N ALA A 112 6.78 -17.74 -15.81
CA ALA A 112 5.91 -18.88 -16.13
C ALA A 112 5.37 -19.53 -14.84
N THR A 113 6.20 -19.64 -13.80
CA THR A 113 5.76 -20.10 -12.48
C THR A 113 4.79 -19.10 -11.84
N MET A 114 5.05 -17.79 -11.96
CA MET A 114 4.14 -16.76 -11.46
C MET A 114 2.75 -16.87 -12.12
N GLU A 115 2.69 -17.00 -13.45
CA GLU A 115 1.44 -17.21 -14.20
C GLU A 115 0.72 -18.49 -13.75
N LYS A 116 1.45 -19.60 -13.63
CA LYS A 116 0.89 -20.89 -13.16
C LYS A 116 0.31 -20.76 -11.75
N LEU A 117 0.97 -20.04 -10.85
CA LEU A 117 0.48 -19.80 -9.49
C LEU A 117 -0.78 -18.93 -9.48
N LEU A 118 -0.88 -17.90 -10.33
CA LEU A 118 -2.10 -17.10 -10.45
C LEU A 118 -3.31 -17.96 -10.85
N TYR A 119 -3.15 -18.87 -11.83
CA TYR A 119 -4.21 -19.83 -12.16
C TYR A 119 -4.50 -20.79 -11.00
N GLN A 120 -3.47 -21.35 -10.35
CA GLN A 120 -3.67 -22.24 -9.21
C GLN A 120 -4.41 -21.58 -8.04
N MET A 121 -4.18 -20.28 -7.78
CA MET A 121 -4.88 -19.53 -6.73
C MET A 121 -6.38 -19.43 -7.03
N VAL A 122 -6.75 -19.06 -8.25
CA VAL A 122 -8.15 -18.93 -8.67
C VAL A 122 -8.85 -20.30 -8.72
N GLU A 123 -8.12 -21.34 -9.12
CA GLU A 123 -8.65 -22.70 -9.18
C GLU A 123 -8.66 -23.42 -7.82
N GLY A 124 -7.98 -22.89 -6.80
CA GLY A 124 -7.85 -23.52 -5.50
C GLY A 124 -7.08 -24.85 -5.56
N LYS A 125 -6.00 -24.92 -6.35
CA LYS A 125 -5.19 -26.14 -6.57
C LYS A 125 -3.75 -25.96 -6.13
N GLY A 126 -3.06 -27.08 -5.88
CA GLY A 126 -1.63 -27.11 -5.58
C GLY A 126 -1.25 -26.13 -4.46
N LEU A 127 -0.11 -25.46 -4.63
CA LEU A 127 0.34 -24.40 -3.73
C LEU A 127 -0.59 -23.18 -3.76
N GLY A 128 -1.21 -22.88 -4.91
CA GLY A 128 -2.15 -21.78 -5.05
C GLY A 128 -3.36 -21.86 -4.11
N LYS A 129 -3.80 -23.07 -3.73
CA LYS A 129 -4.86 -23.28 -2.72
C LYS A 129 -4.52 -22.69 -1.34
N ILE A 130 -3.23 -22.66 -1.01
CA ILE A 130 -2.72 -22.12 0.26
C ILE A 130 -2.50 -20.61 0.11
N LEU A 131 -1.85 -20.21 -0.99
CA LEU A 131 -1.52 -18.81 -1.25
C LEU A 131 -2.75 -17.94 -1.49
N CYS A 132 -3.86 -18.47 -2.01
CA CYS A 132 -5.09 -17.68 -2.20
C CYS A 132 -5.74 -17.22 -0.89
N LEU A 133 -5.24 -17.66 0.27
CA LEU A 133 -5.69 -17.24 1.60
C LEU A 133 -4.91 -16.03 2.14
N GLY A 134 -3.92 -15.52 1.40
CA GLY A 134 -3.02 -14.43 1.79
C GLY A 134 -1.88 -14.88 2.70
N VAL A 135 -0.82 -14.07 2.81
CA VAL A 135 0.47 -14.47 3.42
C VAL A 135 0.31 -14.84 4.88
N ARG A 136 -0.61 -14.18 5.60
CA ARG A 136 -0.87 -14.49 7.01
C ARG A 136 -1.35 -15.93 7.19
N LYS A 137 -2.37 -16.34 6.42
CA LYS A 137 -2.95 -17.69 6.53
C LYS A 137 -2.09 -18.73 5.83
N ALA A 138 -1.44 -18.37 4.73
CA ALA A 138 -0.46 -19.23 4.09
C ALA A 138 0.68 -19.58 5.06
N ALA A 139 1.22 -18.61 5.80
CA ALA A 139 2.26 -18.84 6.80
C ALA A 139 1.81 -19.78 7.93
N GLU A 140 0.60 -19.60 8.46
CA GLU A 140 0.03 -20.49 9.49
C GLU A 140 -0.06 -21.94 8.99
N ILE A 141 -0.49 -22.15 7.74
CA ILE A 141 -0.67 -23.47 7.15
C ILE A 141 0.68 -24.12 6.81
N ILE A 142 1.62 -23.34 6.25
CA ILE A 142 2.95 -23.82 5.89
C ILE A 142 3.76 -24.18 7.15
N GLY A 143 3.61 -23.40 8.23
CA GLY A 143 4.34 -23.62 9.47
C GLY A 143 5.84 -23.36 9.33
N ASN A 144 6.67 -24.13 10.05
CA ASN A 144 8.15 -24.06 9.99
C ASN A 144 8.76 -22.66 10.21
N GLY A 145 8.04 -21.80 10.93
CA GLY A 145 8.48 -20.42 11.19
C GLY A 145 8.35 -19.49 9.97
N ALA A 146 7.50 -19.84 8.99
CA ALA A 146 7.18 -19.05 7.82
C ALA A 146 6.54 -17.69 8.16
N ASP A 147 5.88 -17.58 9.31
CA ASP A 147 5.29 -16.34 9.85
C ASP A 147 6.31 -15.20 9.96
N ARG A 148 7.59 -15.52 10.20
CA ARG A 148 8.68 -14.54 10.27
C ARG A 148 8.98 -13.83 8.95
N TYR A 149 8.47 -14.37 7.83
CA TYR A 149 8.68 -13.87 6.48
C TYR A 149 7.37 -13.36 5.84
N ALA A 150 6.26 -13.41 6.56
CA ALA A 150 4.95 -12.96 6.07
C ALA A 150 4.81 -11.43 6.24
N ALA A 151 5.14 -10.68 5.18
CA ALA A 151 5.10 -9.22 5.19
C ALA A 151 3.66 -8.68 5.08
N HIS A 152 2.95 -8.58 6.21
CA HIS A 152 1.59 -8.04 6.29
C HIS A 152 1.35 -7.13 7.49
N VAL A 153 0.31 -6.30 7.44
CA VAL A 153 -0.25 -5.61 8.61
C VAL A 153 -1.75 -5.89 8.65
N LYS A 154 -2.23 -6.38 9.81
CA LYS A 154 -3.62 -6.81 10.03
C LYS A 154 -4.12 -7.88 9.03
N GLY A 155 -3.18 -8.61 8.42
CA GLY A 155 -3.43 -9.66 7.44
C GLY A 155 -3.42 -9.21 5.98
N LEU A 156 -3.31 -7.91 5.70
CA LEU A 156 -3.13 -7.41 4.33
C LEU A 156 -1.64 -7.26 4.02
N GLU A 157 -1.24 -7.79 2.87
CA GLU A 157 0.11 -7.74 2.33
C GLU A 157 0.60 -6.29 2.17
N LEU A 158 1.87 -6.05 2.48
CA LEU A 158 2.46 -4.72 2.32
C LEU A 158 2.62 -4.35 0.84
N THR A 159 2.37 -3.08 0.51
CA THR A 159 2.47 -2.58 -0.87
C THR A 159 3.91 -2.24 -1.28
N ALA A 160 4.12 -1.47 -2.37
CA ALA A 160 5.42 -1.27 -3.01
C ALA A 160 6.50 -0.58 -2.15
N TYR A 161 6.13 0.20 -1.14
CA TYR A 161 7.10 0.96 -0.36
C TYR A 161 7.70 0.11 0.74
N HIS A 162 9.03 0.01 0.79
CA HIS A 162 9.70 -0.71 1.85
C HIS A 162 9.59 0.08 3.18
N PRO A 163 9.00 -0.47 4.27
CA PRO A 163 8.80 0.26 5.52
C PRO A 163 10.10 0.78 6.13
N SER A 164 11.20 0.05 5.95
CA SER A 164 12.51 0.51 6.44
C SER A 164 13.12 1.66 5.62
N ALA A 165 12.54 2.08 4.50
CA ALA A 165 13.09 3.17 3.70
C ALA A 165 12.47 4.54 4.05
N ILE A 166 11.23 4.55 4.57
CA ILE A 166 10.41 5.75 4.74
C ILE A 166 9.59 5.64 6.03
N MET A 167 9.95 6.42 7.05
CA MET A 167 9.39 6.31 8.41
C MET A 167 7.90 6.62 8.49
N GLY A 168 7.42 7.65 7.78
CA GLY A 168 5.99 7.98 7.76
C GLY A 168 5.18 6.89 7.07
N THR A 169 5.65 6.34 5.95
CA THR A 169 5.01 5.16 5.34
C THR A 169 4.99 3.96 6.30
N ALA A 170 6.08 3.72 7.03
CA ALA A 170 6.14 2.65 8.04
C ALA A 170 5.03 2.80 9.09
N LEU A 171 4.87 4.01 9.65
CA LEU A 171 3.79 4.33 10.57
C LEU A 171 2.41 4.24 9.88
N GLY A 172 2.29 4.74 8.65
CA GLY A 172 1.05 4.72 7.86
C GLY A 172 0.51 3.32 7.62
N TYR A 173 1.38 2.36 7.26
CA TYR A 173 1.00 0.96 7.14
C TYR A 173 0.46 0.40 8.45
N ALA A 174 1.13 0.70 9.57
CA ALA A 174 0.74 0.20 10.87
C ALA A 174 -0.64 0.70 11.30
N VAL A 175 -0.93 1.99 11.14
CA VAL A 175 -2.17 2.62 11.63
C VAL A 175 -3.33 2.56 10.65
N SER A 176 -3.07 2.20 9.40
CA SER A 176 -4.10 2.04 8.37
C SER A 176 -5.23 1.13 8.86
N SER A 177 -6.47 1.61 8.68
CA SER A 177 -7.69 0.93 9.10
C SER A 177 -7.97 -0.37 8.34
N ARG A 178 -7.45 -0.53 7.12
CA ARG A 178 -7.69 -1.73 6.31
C ARG A 178 -6.46 -2.63 6.10
N GLY A 179 -5.44 -2.46 6.93
CA GLY A 179 -4.17 -3.19 6.84
C GLY A 179 -3.10 -2.42 6.07
N GLY A 180 -1.98 -3.06 5.73
CA GLY A 180 -0.75 -2.42 5.27
C GLY A 180 -0.79 -1.78 3.87
N ASP A 181 -1.66 -0.78 3.68
CA ASP A 181 -1.97 -0.17 2.40
C ASP A 181 -1.61 1.33 2.35
N TYR A 182 -0.75 1.69 1.39
CA TYR A 182 -0.27 3.06 1.20
C TYR A 182 -1.31 4.02 0.62
N ASN A 183 -2.35 3.53 -0.05
CA ASN A 183 -3.45 4.30 -0.59
C ASN A 183 -4.49 4.59 0.50
N ASN A 184 -4.61 3.73 1.53
CA ASN A 184 -5.38 4.09 2.72
C ASN A 184 -4.74 5.27 3.45
N VAL A 185 -3.41 5.24 3.59
CA VAL A 185 -2.63 6.30 4.21
C VAL A 185 -1.57 6.80 3.22
N TYR A 186 -1.99 7.68 2.31
CA TYR A 186 -1.11 8.27 1.32
C TYR A 186 -0.21 9.33 1.98
N ALA A 187 0.91 8.89 2.55
CA ALA A 187 1.85 9.72 3.32
C ALA A 187 2.82 10.55 2.44
N SER A 188 2.46 10.85 1.19
CA SER A 188 3.37 11.49 0.23
C SER A 188 3.90 12.84 0.68
N LEU A 189 3.15 13.57 1.53
CA LEU A 189 3.62 14.84 2.08
C LEU A 189 4.97 14.73 2.78
N GLU A 190 5.33 13.55 3.30
CA GLU A 190 6.63 13.30 3.91
C GLU A 190 7.81 13.56 2.96
N TYR A 191 7.65 13.35 1.66
CA TYR A 191 8.72 13.57 0.68
C TYR A 191 8.34 14.58 -0.40
N SER A 192 7.07 15.02 -0.45
CA SER A 192 6.58 15.96 -1.45
C SER A 192 6.46 17.39 -0.96
N TRP A 193 6.37 17.62 0.36
CA TRP A 193 6.36 18.96 0.94
C TRP A 193 7.77 19.50 1.17
N THR A 194 7.87 20.82 1.13
CA THR A 194 9.08 21.54 1.47
C THR A 194 9.32 21.56 2.97
N LYS A 195 10.59 21.76 3.36
CA LYS A 195 10.99 21.99 4.75
C LYS A 195 10.29 23.20 5.39
N ALA A 196 9.90 24.19 4.59
CA ALA A 196 9.21 25.38 5.06
C ALA A 196 7.75 25.08 5.42
N GLU A 197 7.03 24.38 4.55
CA GLU A 197 5.68 23.89 4.83
C GLU A 197 5.66 23.00 6.07
N ALA A 198 6.59 22.06 6.16
CA ALA A 198 6.75 21.17 7.31
C ALA A 198 6.98 21.94 8.63
N LYS A 199 7.88 22.93 8.62
CA LYS A 199 8.15 23.74 9.81
C LYS A 199 6.93 24.57 10.22
N LYS A 200 6.18 25.10 9.26
CA LYS A 200 4.98 25.89 9.51
C LYS A 200 3.87 25.02 10.12
N GLU A 201 3.65 23.84 9.56
CA GLU A 201 2.54 22.96 9.95
C GLU A 201 2.85 22.15 11.22
N PHE A 202 4.05 21.58 11.31
CA PHE A 202 4.43 20.61 12.36
C PHE A 202 5.46 21.15 13.36
N GLY A 203 5.86 22.42 13.23
CA GLY A 203 6.86 23.05 14.09
C GLY A 203 8.32 22.63 13.82
N THR A 204 8.54 21.62 12.97
CA THR A 204 9.88 21.14 12.61
C THR A 204 10.00 20.80 11.12
N LYS A 205 11.17 21.11 10.54
CA LYS A 205 11.50 20.71 9.16
C LYS A 205 11.75 19.21 9.02
N GLU A 206 12.01 18.52 10.13
CA GLU A 206 12.35 17.09 10.15
C GLU A 206 11.13 16.20 9.93
N ALA A 207 9.92 16.75 9.98
CA ALA A 207 8.69 16.02 9.66
C ALA A 207 8.72 15.47 8.22
N VAL A 208 9.38 16.16 7.29
CA VAL A 208 9.53 15.73 5.87
C VAL A 208 10.90 15.10 5.58
N ASN A 209 11.64 14.70 6.62
CA ASN A 209 12.82 13.86 6.47
C ASN A 209 12.39 12.40 6.58
N ILE A 210 12.48 11.64 5.48
CA ILE A 210 12.03 10.23 5.41
C ILE A 210 12.73 9.30 6.41
N ASN A 211 13.87 9.71 6.96
CA ASN A 211 14.64 8.93 7.94
C ASN A 211 14.45 9.42 9.38
N SER A 212 13.71 10.51 9.59
CA SER A 212 13.47 11.08 10.93
C SER A 212 12.22 10.48 11.56
N ILE A 213 12.14 10.52 12.88
CA ILE A 213 10.93 10.15 13.64
C ILE A 213 10.17 11.38 14.16
N GLN A 214 10.70 12.58 13.98
CA GLN A 214 10.13 13.80 14.56
C GLN A 214 8.81 14.17 13.87
N ALA A 215 7.77 14.41 14.68
CA ALA A 215 6.45 14.86 14.23
C ALA A 215 5.76 13.92 13.22
N LYS A 216 6.18 12.65 13.15
CA LYS A 216 5.59 11.67 12.22
C LYS A 216 4.17 11.30 12.60
N GLY A 217 3.84 11.26 13.89
CA GLY A 217 2.47 11.02 14.34
C GLY A 217 1.50 12.09 13.85
N TYR A 218 1.87 13.37 13.99
CA TYR A 218 1.06 14.49 13.51
C TYR A 218 0.98 14.55 11.98
N LEU A 219 2.10 14.26 11.29
CA LEU A 219 2.13 14.17 9.84
C LEU A 219 1.17 13.09 9.34
N ILE A 220 1.22 11.90 9.93
CA ILE A 220 0.38 10.77 9.53
C ILE A 220 -1.07 10.99 9.89
N LYS A 221 -1.39 11.64 11.02
CA LYS A 221 -2.76 12.12 11.30
C LYS A 221 -3.30 12.96 10.14
N LYS A 222 -2.53 13.97 9.69
CA LYS A 222 -2.95 14.86 8.59
C LYS A 222 -3.18 14.07 7.29
N ALA A 223 -2.27 13.15 6.96
CA ALA A 223 -2.43 12.26 5.82
C ALA A 223 -3.70 11.41 5.93
N VAL A 224 -3.92 10.70 7.05
CA VAL A 224 -5.09 9.85 7.27
C VAL A 224 -6.38 10.63 7.06
N VAL A 225 -6.51 11.79 7.72
CA VAL A 225 -7.74 12.60 7.67
C VAL A 225 -7.98 13.14 6.26
N ALA A 226 -6.96 13.66 5.59
CA ALA A 226 -7.11 14.15 4.22
C ALA A 226 -7.48 13.02 3.24
N ASN A 227 -6.89 11.83 3.39
CA ASN A 227 -7.22 10.66 2.56
C ASN A 227 -8.69 10.25 2.72
N ILE A 228 -9.17 10.14 3.97
CA ILE A 228 -10.56 9.79 4.28
C ILE A 228 -11.53 10.79 3.67
N ILE A 229 -11.26 12.10 3.83
CA ILE A 229 -12.15 13.12 3.26
C ILE A 229 -12.18 13.05 1.73
N VAL A 230 -11.04 12.88 1.08
CA VAL A 230 -10.97 12.72 -0.38
C VAL A 230 -11.79 11.49 -0.84
N ASP A 231 -11.69 10.37 -0.11
CA ASP A 231 -12.49 9.16 -0.39
C ASP A 231 -14.00 9.41 -0.18
N CYS A 232 -14.39 10.05 0.93
CA CYS A 232 -15.80 10.36 1.22
C CYS A 232 -16.44 11.29 0.20
N LEU A 233 -15.65 12.18 -0.41
CA LEU A 233 -16.11 13.07 -1.48
C LEU A 233 -16.17 12.38 -2.84
N GLY A 234 -15.71 11.14 -2.95
CA GLY A 234 -15.60 10.42 -4.22
C GLY A 234 -14.57 11.03 -5.18
N LEU A 235 -13.58 11.75 -4.64
CA LEU A 235 -12.52 12.36 -5.41
C LEU A 235 -11.35 11.40 -5.57
N CYS A 236 -10.70 11.43 -6.74
CA CYS A 236 -9.48 10.66 -6.93
C CYS A 236 -8.31 11.30 -6.15
N LYS A 237 -7.55 10.49 -5.42
CA LYS A 237 -6.36 10.94 -4.67
C LYS A 237 -5.21 11.40 -5.55
N VAL A 238 -5.09 10.94 -6.79
CA VAL A 238 -3.99 11.32 -7.70
C VAL A 238 -3.90 12.83 -7.93
N PRO A 239 -4.95 13.53 -8.41
CA PRO A 239 -4.88 14.97 -8.59
C PRO A 239 -4.66 15.72 -7.27
N VAL A 240 -5.32 15.31 -6.18
CA VAL A 240 -5.29 16.04 -4.90
C VAL A 240 -3.98 15.83 -4.14
N LEU A 241 -3.56 14.59 -3.95
CA LEU A 241 -2.48 14.20 -3.03
C LEU A 241 -1.15 13.89 -3.73
N SER A 242 -1.17 13.55 -5.02
CA SER A 242 0.06 13.23 -5.77
C SER A 242 0.54 14.41 -6.63
N LEU A 243 -0.38 15.05 -7.37
CA LEU A 243 -0.06 16.14 -8.29
C LEU A 243 -0.05 17.50 -7.56
N LEU A 244 -1.17 17.88 -6.94
CA LEU A 244 -1.30 19.16 -6.23
C LEU A 244 -0.64 19.14 -4.84
N ARG A 245 -0.64 17.98 -4.18
CA ARG A 245 0.03 17.75 -2.87
C ARG A 245 -0.46 18.69 -1.78
N SER A 246 -1.72 19.16 -1.85
CA SER A 246 -2.19 20.23 -0.96
C SER A 246 -2.38 19.73 0.48
N PHE A 247 -2.96 18.53 0.67
CA PHE A 247 -3.34 17.95 1.98
C PHE A 247 -4.06 18.91 2.93
N ASN A 248 -4.52 20.08 2.46
CA ASN A 248 -5.04 21.17 3.28
C ASN A 248 -6.56 21.31 3.19
N LEU A 249 -7.18 20.55 2.27
CA LEU A 249 -8.63 20.50 2.03
C LEU A 249 -9.26 21.83 1.58
N GLU A 250 -8.47 22.83 1.15
CA GLU A 250 -8.99 24.15 0.73
C GLU A 250 -9.88 24.04 -0.50
N ASN A 251 -9.42 23.30 -1.51
CA ASN A 251 -10.18 23.10 -2.75
C ASN A 251 -11.41 22.24 -2.50
N GLU A 252 -11.31 21.26 -1.60
CA GLU A 252 -12.40 20.36 -1.22
C GLU A 252 -13.51 21.13 -0.49
N VAL A 253 -13.17 22.06 0.42
CA VAL A 253 -14.15 22.97 1.06
C VAL A 253 -14.85 23.83 0.01
N MET A 254 -14.10 24.45 -0.89
CA MET A 254 -14.68 25.28 -1.96
C MET A 254 -15.65 24.48 -2.82
N LEU A 255 -15.28 23.24 -3.18
CA LEU A 255 -16.10 22.35 -3.98
C LEU A 255 -17.40 21.97 -3.26
N ILE A 256 -17.33 21.54 -2.00
CA ILE A 256 -18.52 21.12 -1.24
C ILE A 256 -19.48 22.28 -1.05
N ASN A 257 -18.98 23.45 -0.61
CA ASN A 257 -19.82 24.62 -0.40
C ASN A 257 -20.47 25.06 -1.72
N GLY A 258 -19.73 25.03 -2.84
CA GLY A 258 -20.27 25.33 -4.16
C GLY A 258 -21.35 24.36 -4.65
N LEU A 259 -21.24 23.07 -4.32
CA LEU A 259 -22.20 22.04 -4.74
C LEU A 259 -23.43 21.95 -3.84
N THR A 260 -23.26 22.20 -2.53
CA THR A 260 -24.29 21.93 -1.52
C THR A 260 -24.94 23.19 -0.95
N GLY A 261 -24.29 24.36 -1.10
CA GLY A 261 -24.71 25.60 -0.43
C GLY A 261 -24.43 25.62 1.08
N LEU A 262 -23.69 24.64 1.62
CA LEU A 262 -23.22 24.65 3.00
C LEU A 262 -22.14 25.74 3.20
N ASN A 263 -21.88 26.06 4.47
CA ASN A 263 -20.83 26.99 4.89
C ASN A 263 -19.78 26.26 5.73
N LEU A 264 -19.20 25.21 5.16
CA LEU A 264 -18.16 24.43 5.85
C LEU A 264 -16.81 25.14 5.79
N THR A 265 -16.00 24.89 6.82
CA THR A 265 -14.61 25.30 6.95
C THR A 265 -13.69 24.09 6.74
N LYS A 266 -12.37 24.33 6.70
CA LYS A 266 -11.40 23.21 6.66
C LYS A 266 -11.46 22.40 7.93
N GLU A 267 -11.60 23.10 9.05
CA GLU A 267 -11.69 22.55 10.39
C GLU A 267 -12.88 21.58 10.47
N ASP A 268 -14.03 21.94 9.90
CA ASP A 268 -15.19 21.03 9.83
C ASP A 268 -14.86 19.72 9.08
N LEU A 269 -14.11 19.79 7.97
CA LEU A 269 -13.72 18.59 7.23
C LEU A 269 -12.66 17.78 7.97
N PHE A 270 -11.66 18.42 8.58
CA PHE A 270 -10.66 17.71 9.37
C PHE A 270 -11.31 17.01 10.58
N ASP A 271 -12.26 17.66 11.24
CA ASP A 271 -13.01 17.09 12.35
C ASP A 271 -13.87 15.91 11.90
N ALA A 272 -14.55 16.02 10.76
CA ALA A 272 -15.32 14.93 10.16
C ALA A 272 -14.43 13.72 9.83
N GLY A 273 -13.27 13.94 9.20
CA GLY A 273 -12.36 12.85 8.86
C GLY A 273 -11.72 12.21 10.10
N GLN A 274 -11.44 12.96 11.16
CA GLN A 274 -10.96 12.39 12.43
C GLN A 274 -12.04 11.52 13.11
N LYS A 275 -13.32 11.93 13.04
CA LYS A 275 -14.45 11.11 13.52
C LYS A 275 -14.59 9.81 12.73
N ILE A 276 -14.46 9.88 11.41
CA ILE A 276 -14.52 8.69 10.54
C ILE A 276 -13.34 7.75 10.83
N ALA A 277 -12.11 8.26 10.93
CA ALA A 277 -10.94 7.45 11.32
C ALA A 277 -11.14 6.77 12.69
N THR A 278 -11.72 7.50 13.63
CA THR A 278 -12.08 6.97 14.97
C THR A 278 -13.13 5.89 14.88
N LEU A 279 -14.17 6.08 14.07
CA LEU A 279 -15.21 5.08 13.83
C LEU A 279 -14.64 3.80 13.21
N GLU A 280 -13.76 3.92 12.20
CA GLU A 280 -13.06 2.79 11.58
C GLU A 280 -12.21 2.02 12.60
N LYS A 281 -11.44 2.74 13.44
CA LYS A 281 -10.63 2.12 14.51
C LYS A 281 -11.52 1.37 15.50
N ARG A 282 -12.62 1.96 15.96
CA ARG A 282 -13.58 1.32 16.86
C ARG A 282 -14.24 0.10 16.22
N PHE A 283 -14.61 0.19 14.94
CA PHE A 283 -15.14 -0.93 14.19
C PHE A 283 -14.15 -2.10 14.18
N ASN A 284 -12.88 -1.84 13.90
CA ASN A 284 -11.83 -2.86 13.88
C ASN A 284 -11.58 -3.48 15.25
N ILE A 285 -11.50 -2.68 16.32
CA ILE A 285 -11.35 -3.17 17.70
C ILE A 285 -12.50 -4.11 18.06
N ARG A 286 -13.73 -3.75 17.66
CA ARG A 286 -14.93 -4.55 17.98
C ARG A 286 -15.00 -5.88 17.22
N HIS A 287 -14.50 -5.93 15.98
CA HIS A 287 -14.74 -7.06 15.08
C HIS A 287 -13.49 -7.89 14.76
N SER A 288 -12.30 -7.45 15.14
CA SER A 288 -11.09 -8.24 14.90
C SER A 288 -11.02 -9.43 15.87
N THR A 289 -11.00 -10.64 15.31
CA THR A 289 -10.81 -11.89 16.05
C THR A 289 -9.35 -12.34 16.13
N GLN A 290 -8.47 -11.69 15.35
CA GLN A 290 -7.05 -12.06 15.20
C GLN A 290 -6.12 -10.86 15.46
N GLY A 291 -6.58 -9.88 16.23
CA GLY A 291 -5.84 -8.67 16.60
C GLY A 291 -5.98 -7.52 15.59
N CYS A 292 -6.01 -6.29 16.10
CA CYS A 292 -6.05 -5.05 15.30
C CYS A 292 -4.94 -4.08 15.74
N GLU A 293 -3.84 -4.64 16.23
CA GLU A 293 -2.69 -3.91 16.73
C GLU A 293 -2.04 -3.11 15.59
N ASP A 294 -1.64 -1.89 15.90
CA ASP A 294 -0.90 -1.05 14.97
C ASP A 294 0.59 -1.36 15.14
N THR A 295 1.08 -2.30 14.35
CA THR A 295 2.47 -2.76 14.39
C THR A 295 2.99 -3.00 12.98
N LEU A 296 4.29 -3.27 12.88
CA LEU A 296 4.96 -3.76 11.67
C LEU A 296 5.62 -5.11 11.98
N PRO A 297 5.72 -6.01 10.98
CA PRO A 297 6.44 -7.27 11.12
C PRO A 297 7.89 -7.08 11.60
N ASP A 298 8.34 -7.98 12.48
CA ASP A 298 9.65 -7.93 13.13
C ASP A 298 10.82 -7.92 12.14
N MET A 299 10.62 -8.50 10.96
CA MET A 299 11.61 -8.51 9.87
C MET A 299 12.06 -7.09 9.47
N PHE A 300 11.20 -6.07 9.62
CA PHE A 300 11.52 -4.68 9.30
C PHE A 300 12.27 -3.93 10.41
N MET A 301 12.33 -4.51 11.61
CA MET A 301 13.04 -3.92 12.76
C MET A 301 14.53 -4.31 12.79
N SER A 302 15.02 -5.00 11.75
CA SER A 302 16.40 -5.48 11.66
C SER A 302 17.38 -4.39 11.20
N LYS A 303 18.66 -4.53 11.60
CA LYS A 303 19.72 -3.55 11.29
C LYS A 303 20.07 -3.41 9.80
N GLN A 304 19.55 -4.26 8.92
CA GLN A 304 19.82 -4.20 7.48
C GLN A 304 18.99 -3.11 6.76
N GLY A 305 17.94 -2.58 7.40
CA GLY A 305 17.15 -1.45 6.91
C GLY A 305 17.66 -0.09 7.40
N ASN A 306 16.76 0.90 7.48
CA ASN A 306 17.09 2.15 8.16
C ASN A 306 17.35 1.90 9.66
N PRO A 307 18.54 2.23 10.18
CA PRO A 307 18.89 1.99 11.57
C PRO A 307 18.01 2.77 12.57
N GLY A 308 17.30 3.80 12.10
CA GLY A 308 16.31 4.54 12.87
C GLY A 308 14.99 3.80 13.08
N LEU A 309 14.66 2.78 12.27
CA LEU A 309 13.42 2.00 12.42
C LEU A 309 13.67 0.89 13.45
N THR A 310 13.77 1.29 14.71
CA THR A 310 13.82 0.39 15.85
C THR A 310 12.43 0.28 16.47
N ARG A 311 12.17 -0.82 17.21
CA ARG A 311 10.92 -0.98 17.97
C ARG A 311 10.61 0.25 18.82
N GLN A 312 11.60 0.73 19.58
CA GLN A 312 11.47 1.90 20.44
C GLN A 312 11.10 3.16 19.65
N ASN A 313 11.76 3.41 18.52
CA ASN A 313 11.48 4.60 17.71
C ASN A 313 10.11 4.51 17.04
N PHE A 314 9.72 3.33 16.58
CA PHE A 314 8.40 3.07 16.03
C PHE A 314 7.29 3.29 17.07
N GLU A 315 7.44 2.74 18.28
CA GLU A 315 6.48 2.94 19.39
C GLU A 315 6.34 4.43 19.78
N ARG A 316 7.43 5.21 19.70
CA ARG A 316 7.38 6.65 19.91
C ARG A 316 6.56 7.37 18.84
N MET A 317 6.76 7.03 17.56
CA MET A 317 5.95 7.59 16.46
C MET A 317 4.48 7.21 16.60
N LEU A 318 4.20 5.96 17.01
CA LEU A 318 2.85 5.47 17.22
C LEU A 318 2.15 6.17 18.40
N THR A 319 2.85 6.35 19.52
CA THR A 319 2.32 7.10 20.67
C THR A 319 2.03 8.55 20.29
N GLU A 320 2.91 9.18 19.50
CA GLU A 320 2.69 10.52 18.98
C GLU A 320 1.45 10.58 18.07
N TYR A 321 1.23 9.57 17.23
CA TYR A 321 0.02 9.46 16.41
C TYR A 321 -1.25 9.33 17.25
N TYR A 322 -1.27 8.46 18.26
CA TYR A 322 -2.42 8.30 19.15
C TYR A 322 -2.73 9.60 19.89
N THR A 323 -1.70 10.27 20.42
CA THR A 323 -1.83 11.59 21.06
C THR A 323 -2.45 12.59 20.09
N ALA A 324 -1.95 12.65 18.85
CA ALA A 324 -2.48 13.53 17.82
C ALA A 324 -3.94 13.24 17.50
N MET A 325 -4.35 11.97 17.49
CA MET A 325 -5.72 11.51 17.25
C MET A 325 -6.65 11.70 18.46
N GLY A 326 -6.11 12.04 19.63
CA GLY A 326 -6.88 12.13 20.87
C GLY A 326 -7.31 10.75 21.40
N TRP A 327 -6.54 9.72 21.10
CA TRP A 327 -6.73 8.35 21.59
C TRP A 327 -5.83 8.07 22.79
N ASP A 328 -6.11 6.99 23.53
CA ASP A 328 -5.24 6.60 24.64
C ASP A 328 -3.90 5.99 24.17
N GLU A 329 -3.03 5.67 25.11
CA GLU A 329 -1.70 5.08 24.85
C GLU A 329 -1.74 3.72 24.14
N LYS A 330 -2.88 3.03 24.15
CA LYS A 330 -3.13 1.76 23.46
C LYS A 330 -3.81 1.96 22.10
N GLY A 331 -4.04 3.21 21.69
CA GLY A 331 -4.73 3.55 20.46
C GLY A 331 -6.24 3.27 20.51
N ILE A 332 -6.83 3.24 21.72
CA ILE A 332 -8.26 3.09 21.92
C ILE A 332 -8.89 4.49 21.89
N PRO A 333 -9.84 4.75 20.96
CA PRO A 333 -10.53 6.03 20.93
C PRO A 333 -11.51 6.18 22.11
N PRO A 334 -11.76 7.42 22.59
CA PRO A 334 -12.70 7.66 23.68
C PRO A 334 -14.14 7.32 23.28
N GLU A 335 -14.99 6.97 24.26
CA GLU A 335 -16.38 6.58 24.00
C GLU A 335 -17.24 7.72 23.40
N SER A 336 -16.91 8.96 23.73
CA SER A 336 -17.66 10.18 23.37
C SER A 336 -17.21 10.86 22.08
N ALA A 337 -16.37 10.21 21.26
CA ALA A 337 -15.91 10.74 19.97
C ALA A 337 -16.98 10.68 18.88
#